data_AF-A0A6A4RRZ0-F1
#
_entry.id   AF-A0A6A4RRZ0-F1
#
_cell.length_a   1.000
_cell.length_b   1.000
_cell.length_c   1.000
_cell.angle_alpha   90.00
_cell.angle_beta   90.00
_cell.angle_gamma   90.00
#
_symmetry.space_group_name_H-M   'P 1'
#
loop_
_entity.id
_entity.type
_entity.pdbx_description
1 polymer ?
#
loop_
_entity_poly.entity_id
_entity_poly.type
_entity_poly.pdbx_seq_one_letter_code
_entity_poly.pdbx_strand_id
1 'polypeptide(L)'
;MAGSVCNIISNGVFYRWGFYAPDGPALDEVRKLVDAGKILPVVEAQFPFTQVPQAFQKLEQGHARGKTVIRVAEEETSQAEDLVLDVGTETAESEQGAQGTAQHN
;
A
#
# COMPACT_ATOMS: atom_id res chain seq x y z
N MET A 1 -23.09 -26.26 11.72
CA MET A 1 -24.14 -25.45 12.37
C MET A 1 -24.73 -24.52 11.32
N ALA A 2 -25.98 -24.77 10.90
CA ALA A 2 -26.64 -23.91 9.93
C ALA A 2 -27.01 -22.59 10.64
N GLY A 3 -26.43 -21.47 10.21
CA GLY A 3 -26.84 -20.15 10.67
C GLY A 3 -28.26 -19.88 10.18
N SER A 4 -29.25 -19.99 11.07
CA SER A 4 -30.63 -19.61 10.77
C SER A 4 -30.67 -18.11 10.45
N VAL A 5 -30.90 -17.79 9.18
CA VAL A 5 -31.17 -16.41 8.75
C VAL A 5 -32.61 -16.09 9.13
N CYS A 6 -32.81 -15.21 10.10
CA CYS A 6 -34.13 -14.70 10.45
C CYS A 6 -34.63 -13.81 9.32
N ASN A 7 -35.57 -14.31 8.52
CA ASN A 7 -36.19 -13.55 7.44
C ASN A 7 -37.28 -12.64 8.05
N ILE A 8 -37.09 -11.32 7.98
CA ILE A 8 -38.14 -10.36 8.27
C ILE A 8 -38.84 -10.03 6.96
N ILE A 9 -40.12 -10.38 6.87
CA ILE A 9 -40.99 -10.00 5.76
C ILE A 9 -41.79 -8.77 6.19
N SER A 10 -41.68 -7.69 5.42
CA SER A 10 -42.52 -6.49 5.60
C SER A 10 -43.05 -6.05 4.25
N ASN A 11 -44.37 -5.92 4.11
CA ASN A 11 -45.05 -5.52 2.87
C ASN A 11 -44.64 -6.34 1.62
N GLY A 12 -44.38 -7.64 1.78
CA GLY A 12 -43.97 -8.52 0.68
C GLY A 12 -42.50 -8.38 0.26
N VAL A 13 -41.69 -7.59 0.98
CA VAL A 13 -40.26 -7.43 0.73
C VAL A 13 -39.44 -8.26 1.71
N PHE A 14 -38.40 -8.93 1.21
CA PHE A 14 -37.45 -9.72 1.99
C PHE A 14 -36.21 -8.90 2.32
N TYR A 15 -35.95 -8.71 3.61
CA TYR A 15 -34.74 -8.06 4.10
C TYR A 15 -33.74 -9.10 4.60
N ARG A 16 -32.50 -9.03 4.11
CA ARG A 16 -31.40 -9.92 4.54
C ARG A 16 -30.14 -9.11 4.77
N TRP A 17 -29.45 -9.40 5.87
CA TRP A 17 -28.11 -8.88 6.13
C TRP A 17 -27.06 -9.86 5.62
N GLY A 18 -26.00 -9.32 5.01
CA GLY A 18 -24.83 -10.07 4.56
C GLY A 18 -23.64 -9.74 5.45
N PHE A 19 -22.94 -10.77 5.88
CA PHE A 19 -21.69 -10.66 6.65
C PHE A 19 -20.59 -11.43 5.94
N TYR A 20 -19.35 -11.05 6.22
CA TYR A 20 -18.18 -11.84 5.79
C TYR A 20 -18.14 -13.18 6.53
N ALA A 21 -17.90 -14.26 5.80
CA ALA A 21 -17.60 -15.58 6.34
C ALA A 21 -16.50 -16.23 5.49
N PRO A 22 -15.45 -16.82 6.09
CA PRO A 22 -14.46 -17.59 5.35
C PRO A 22 -15.09 -18.89 4.84
N ASP A 23 -15.04 -19.12 3.53
CA ASP A 23 -15.55 -20.33 2.88
C ASP A 23 -14.63 -20.70 1.70
N GLY A 24 -13.85 -21.77 1.87
CA GLY A 24 -12.90 -22.26 0.86
C GLY A 24 -13.58 -22.72 -0.43
N PRO A 25 -14.57 -23.63 -0.37
CA PRO A 25 -15.36 -24.03 -1.54
C PRO A 25 -15.98 -22.86 -2.31
N ALA A 26 -16.51 -21.84 -1.62
CA ALA A 26 -17.00 -20.64 -2.30
C ALA A 26 -15.89 -19.87 -3.02
N LEU A 27 -14.69 -19.77 -2.43
CA LEU A 27 -13.52 -19.19 -3.09
C LEU A 27 -13.05 -19.99 -4.31
N ASP A 28 -13.21 -21.33 -4.31
CA ASP A 28 -12.93 -22.15 -5.48
C ASP A 28 -13.88 -21.85 -6.66
N GLU A 29 -15.14 -21.52 -6.38
CA GLU A 29 -16.07 -21.06 -7.42
C GLU A 29 -15.68 -19.68 -7.97
N VAL A 30 -15.29 -18.75 -7.09
CA VAL A 30 -14.78 -17.43 -7.49
C VAL A 30 -13.53 -17.58 -8.35
N ARG A 31 -12.60 -18.48 -7.98
CA ARG A 31 -11.41 -18.78 -8.77
C ARG A 31 -11.75 -19.17 -10.21
N LYS A 32 -12.72 -20.08 -10.41
CA LYS A 32 -13.12 -20.51 -11.77
C LYS A 32 -13.60 -19.33 -12.63
N LEU A 33 -14.26 -18.34 -12.02
CA LEU A 33 -14.72 -17.13 -12.72
C LEU A 33 -13.57 -16.19 -13.07
N VAL A 34 -12.57 -16.09 -12.20
CA VAL A 34 -11.32 -15.33 -12.45
C VAL A 34 -10.52 -16.00 -13.57
N ASP A 35 -10.31 -17.32 -13.50
CA ASP A 35 -9.58 -18.09 -14.50
C ASP A 35 -10.27 -18.03 -15.88
N ALA A 36 -11.61 -17.96 -15.90
CA ALA A 36 -12.40 -17.76 -17.12
C ALA A 36 -12.43 -16.30 -17.62
N GLY A 37 -11.74 -15.37 -16.95
CA GLY A 37 -11.69 -13.94 -17.32
C GLY A 37 -12.99 -13.18 -17.11
N LYS A 38 -13.99 -13.75 -16.42
CA LYS A 38 -15.28 -13.09 -16.13
C LYS A 38 -15.18 -12.10 -14.98
N ILE A 39 -14.23 -12.31 -14.08
CA ILE A 39 -13.92 -11.42 -12.96
C ILE A 39 -12.46 -10.98 -13.10
N LEU A 40 -12.23 -9.68 -13.11
CA LEU A 40 -10.88 -9.10 -13.13
C LEU A 40 -10.63 -8.36 -11.81
N PRO A 41 -9.45 -8.54 -11.18
CA PRO A 41 -9.11 -7.80 -9.98
C PRO A 41 -8.87 -6.32 -10.32
N VAL A 42 -9.46 -5.42 -9.53
CA VAL A 42 -9.20 -3.98 -9.60
C VAL A 42 -8.23 -3.62 -8.47
N VAL A 43 -6.95 -3.49 -8.83
CA VAL A 43 -5.88 -3.11 -7.89
C VAL A 43 -5.66 -1.61 -7.99
N GLU A 44 -5.82 -0.90 -6.88
CA GLU A 44 -5.66 0.56 -6.83
C GLU A 44 -4.21 0.95 -6.55
N ALA A 45 -3.58 0.26 -5.60
CA ALA A 45 -2.19 0.50 -5.22
C ALA A 45 -1.56 -0.77 -4.70
N GLN A 46 -0.24 -0.84 -4.82
CA GLN A 46 0.54 -1.95 -4.36
C GLN A 46 1.77 -1.45 -3.60
N PHE A 47 2.00 -2.02 -2.42
CA PHE A 47 3.10 -1.63 -1.55
C PHE A 47 3.97 -2.85 -1.22
N PRO A 48 5.29 -2.69 -1.10
CA PRO A 48 6.13 -3.72 -0.51
C PRO A 48 5.79 -3.90 0.97
N PHE A 49 6.18 -5.03 1.54
CA PHE A 49 5.94 -5.33 2.96
C PHE A 49 6.54 -4.28 3.90
N THR A 50 7.68 -3.68 3.53
CA THR A 50 8.33 -2.59 4.26
C THR A 50 7.48 -1.32 4.37
N GLN A 51 6.47 -1.15 3.51
CA GLN A 51 5.61 0.04 3.44
C GLN A 51 4.16 -0.21 3.87
N VAL A 52 3.93 -1.25 4.70
CA VAL A 52 2.59 -1.51 5.28
C VAL A 52 2.00 -0.28 5.99
N PRO A 53 2.75 0.51 6.80
CA PRO A 53 2.21 1.71 7.43
C PRO A 53 1.64 2.72 6.42
N GLN A 54 2.34 2.95 5.31
CA GLN A 54 1.91 3.86 4.24
C GLN A 54 0.68 3.32 3.50
N ALA A 55 0.58 2.00 3.34
CA ALA A 55 -0.59 1.36 2.74
C ALA A 55 -1.85 1.57 3.60
N PHE A 56 -1.73 1.51 4.93
CA PHE A 56 -2.82 1.83 5.85
C PHE A 56 -3.21 3.31 5.81
N GLN A 57 -2.23 4.23 5.79
CA GLN A 57 -2.50 5.66 5.64
C GLN A 57 -3.29 5.97 4.36
N LYS A 58 -2.96 5.32 3.24
CA LYS A 58 -3.73 5.44 1.99
C LYS A 58 -5.17 4.93 2.17
N LEU A 59 -5.37 3.80 2.86
CA LEU A 59 -6.69 3.23 3.08
C LEU A 59 -7.56 4.14 3.96
N GLU A 60 -6.97 4.78 4.96
CA GLU A 60 -7.65 5.72 5.87
C GLU A 60 -8.12 7.00 5.18
N GLN A 61 -7.46 7.44 4.10
CA GLN A 61 -7.87 8.62 3.33
C GLN A 61 -9.22 8.45 2.59
N GLY A 62 -9.76 7.22 2.57
CA GLY A 62 -11.04 6.91 1.94
C GLY A 62 -10.97 6.91 0.41
N HIS A 63 -12.14 7.02 -0.24
CA HIS A 63 -12.29 7.00 -1.71
C HIS A 63 -11.65 5.79 -2.42
N ALA A 64 -11.53 4.66 -1.73
CA ALA A 64 -10.92 3.46 -2.29
C ALA A 64 -11.67 2.99 -3.56
N ARG A 65 -10.92 2.85 -4.65
CA ARG A 65 -11.40 2.37 -5.95
C ARG A 65 -10.66 1.09 -6.32
N GLY A 66 -11.00 0.02 -5.61
CA GLY A 66 -10.38 -1.28 -5.79
C GLY A 66 -9.77 -1.80 -4.50
N LYS A 67 -8.66 -2.51 -4.62
CA LYS A 67 -7.92 -3.11 -3.50
C LYS A 67 -6.52 -2.51 -3.38
N THR A 68 -6.10 -2.24 -2.15
CA THR A 68 -4.69 -1.99 -1.79
C THR A 68 -4.03 -3.33 -1.47
N VAL A 69 -2.94 -3.66 -2.16
CA VAL A 69 -2.28 -4.96 -2.07
C VAL A 69 -0.89 -4.81 -1.45
N ILE A 70 -0.52 -5.73 -0.55
CA ILE A 70 0.82 -5.82 0.01
C ILE A 70 1.57 -6.99 -0.64
N ARG A 71 2.78 -6.74 -1.16
CA ARG A 71 3.70 -7.80 -1.60
C ARG A 71 4.51 -8.29 -0.40
N VAL A 72 4.32 -9.55 -0.02
CA VAL A 72 4.95 -10.16 1.18
C VAL A 72 6.23 -10.94 0.83
N ALA A 73 6.34 -11.43 -0.40
CA ALA A 73 7.57 -12.04 -0.91
C ALA A 73 8.23 -11.08 -1.90
N GLU A 74 9.49 -10.74 -1.63
CA GLU A 74 10.34 -10.01 -2.56
C GLU A 74 10.83 -10.99 -3.61
N GLU A 75 10.15 -11.04 -4.75
CA GLU A 75 10.84 -11.38 -5.98
C GLU A 75 11.58 -10.10 -6.38
N GLU A 76 12.89 -10.08 -6.07
CA GLU A 76 13.85 -9.08 -6.53
C GLU A 76 13.73 -8.93 -8.05
N THR A 77 12.83 -8.06 -8.50
CA THR A 77 12.83 -7.55 -9.87
C THR A 77 13.94 -6.51 -9.90
N SER A 78 15.16 -7.02 -9.97
CA SER A 78 16.36 -6.27 -10.23
C SER A 78 16.27 -5.71 -11.65
N GLN A 79 15.67 -4.52 -11.75
CA GLN A 79 16.07 -3.55 -12.75
C GLN A 79 16.47 -2.28 -12.00
N ALA A 80 17.76 -2.23 -11.67
CA ALA A 80 18.47 -1.00 -11.45
C ALA A 80 18.50 -0.23 -12.77
N GLU A 81 18.10 1.04 -12.71
CA GLU A 81 18.83 2.09 -13.43
C GLU A 81 19.21 3.15 -12.40
N ASP A 82 20.46 3.00 -11.97
CA ASP A 82 21.32 4.04 -11.43
C ASP A 82 21.42 5.19 -12.44
N LEU A 83 21.22 6.43 -12.00
CA LEU A 83 22.12 7.51 -12.35
C LEU A 83 22.33 8.47 -11.16
N VAL A 84 23.45 8.21 -10.48
CA VAL A 84 24.52 9.16 -10.14
C VAL A 84 24.40 9.92 -8.80
N LEU A 85 25.08 9.31 -7.84
CA LEU A 85 26.02 9.87 -6.86
C LEU A 85 26.51 11.31 -7.16
N ASP A 86 26.19 12.28 -6.29
CA ASP A 86 27.07 13.42 -6.06
C ASP A 86 27.84 13.17 -4.76
N VAL A 87 29.08 12.73 -4.94
CA VAL A 87 30.08 12.53 -3.89
C VAL A 87 30.69 13.90 -3.54
N GLY A 88 31.04 14.07 -2.27
CA GLY A 88 31.41 15.33 -1.67
C GLY A 88 32.55 16.11 -2.33
N THR A 89 32.49 17.43 -2.15
CA THR A 89 33.68 18.28 -2.12
C THR A 89 33.80 18.86 -0.71
N GLU A 90 34.48 18.12 0.15
CA GLU A 90 35.07 18.63 1.39
C GLU A 90 36.58 18.77 1.16
N THR A 91 37.06 19.99 0.89
CA THR A 91 38.44 20.38 1.19
C THR A 91 38.50 21.91 1.32
N ALA A 92 38.60 22.39 2.56
CA ALA A 92 39.63 23.35 2.99
C ALA A 92 39.30 23.86 4.41
N GLU A 93 39.70 23.09 5.42
CA GLU A 93 40.16 23.70 6.67
C GLU A 93 41.63 24.06 6.51
N SER A 94 41.96 25.32 6.71
CA SER A 94 43.27 25.75 7.20
C SER A 94 43.06 26.96 8.08
N GLU A 95 43.13 26.69 9.37
CA GLU A 95 43.30 27.66 10.44
C GLU A 95 44.72 28.24 10.41
N GLN A 96 44.85 29.52 10.78
CA GLN A 96 46.03 30.28 11.28
C GLN A 96 46.08 31.65 10.59
N GLY A 97 46.16 32.78 11.25
CA GLY A 97 46.26 33.11 12.66
C GLY A 97 46.43 34.63 12.80
N ALA A 98 46.26 35.11 14.02
CA ALA A 98 46.89 36.30 14.61
C ALA A 98 46.67 37.71 13.98
N GLN A 99 46.00 38.54 14.80
CA GLN A 99 46.45 39.86 15.26
C GLN A 99 46.37 41.09 14.32
N GLY A 100 45.57 42.07 14.75
CA GLY A 100 46.11 43.39 15.09
C GLY A 100 45.73 44.59 14.20
N THR A 101 44.95 45.51 14.80
CA THR A 101 44.92 46.98 14.54
C THR A 101 44.41 47.42 13.15
N ALA A 102 43.78 48.58 12.90
CA ALA A 102 43.61 49.83 13.63
C ALA A 102 42.33 50.52 13.13
N GLN A 103 41.86 51.48 13.92
CA GLN A 103 40.88 52.52 13.56
C GLN A 103 41.32 53.29 12.29
N HIS A 104 40.34 53.83 11.54
CA HIS A 104 40.29 55.19 10.95
C HIS A 104 39.59 55.24 9.57
N ASN A 105 38.33 55.69 9.54
CA ASN A 105 37.84 56.90 8.86
C ASN A 105 36.31 56.92 8.92
#